data_AF-A0A5K0XLH5-F1
#
_entry.id   AF-A0A5K0XLH5-F1
#
_cell.length_a   1.000
_cell.length_b   1.000
_cell.length_c   1.000
_cell.angle_alpha   90.00
_cell.angle_beta   90.00
_cell.angle_gamma   90.00
#
_symmetry.space_group_name_H-M   'P 1'
#
loop_
_entity.id
_entity.type
_entity.pdbx_description
1 polymer ?
#
loop_
_entity_poly.entity_id
_entity_poly.type
_entity_poly.pdbx_seq_one_letter_code
_entity_poly.pdbx_strand_id
1 'polypeptide(L)' 'MSESTSPLKVCFNPQCRASGAEKWRKGWMLRSGEIVELCYRCG' A
#
# COMPACT_ATOMS: atom_id res chain seq x y z
N MET A 1 4.84 -21.50 -6.09
CA MET A 1 5.28 -20.14 -6.43
C MET A 1 5.55 -19.44 -5.12
N SER A 2 6.78 -18.98 -4.90
CA SER A 2 7.26 -18.50 -3.61
C SER A 2 6.68 -17.11 -3.31
N GLU A 3 5.68 -17.06 -2.45
CA GLU A 3 5.17 -15.79 -1.91
C GLU A 3 6.15 -15.33 -0.84
N SER A 4 7.13 -14.52 -1.27
CA SER A 4 8.00 -13.76 -0.37
C SER A 4 7.11 -12.89 0.52
N THR A 5 6.79 -13.38 1.71
CA THR A 5 6.04 -12.65 2.74
C THR A 5 6.93 -11.54 3.27
N SER A 6 7.08 -10.49 2.46
CA SER A 6 7.32 -9.15 2.96
C SER A 6 6.13 -8.80 3.86
N PRO A 7 6.32 -8.09 4.99
CA PRO A 7 5.21 -7.70 5.86
C PRO A 7 4.09 -7.13 4.98
N LEU A 8 2.89 -7.70 5.10
CA LEU A 8 1.75 -7.46 4.22
C LEU A 8 1.48 -5.96 4.13
N LYS A 9 2.06 -5.29 3.14
CA LYS A 9 1.73 -3.91 2.82
C LYS A 9 0.27 -3.91 2.39
N VAL A 10 -0.50 -3.00 2.99
CA VAL A 10 -1.94 -2.86 2.75
C VAL A 10 -2.20 -1.47 2.20
N CYS A 11 -3.09 -1.38 1.21
CA CYS A 11 -3.53 -0.13 0.63
C CYS A 11 -4.13 0.77 1.73
N PHE A 12 -3.55 1.94 1.89
CA PHE A 12 -4.01 2.91 2.89
C PHE A 12 -5.43 3.42 2.61
N ASN A 13 -5.95 3.26 1.38
CA ASN A 13 -7.36 3.56 1.10
C ASN A 13 -8.26 2.59 1.91
N PRO A 14 -9.04 3.10 2.87
CA PRO A 14 -9.82 2.27 3.80
C PRO A 14 -10.95 1.49 3.10
N GLN A 15 -11.38 1.90 1.91
CA GLN A 15 -12.35 1.17 1.09
C GLN A 15 -11.70 0.05 0.26
N CYS A 16 -10.41 0.16 -0.03
CA CYS A 16 -9.69 -0.82 -0.84
C CYS A 16 -9.04 -1.90 0.02
N ARG A 17 -8.16 -1.51 0.95
CA ARG A 17 -7.38 -2.42 1.82
C ARG A 17 -6.73 -3.61 1.09
N ALA A 18 -6.43 -3.44 -0.20
CA ALA A 18 -5.77 -4.49 -0.97
C ALA A 18 -4.41 -4.81 -0.35
N SER A 19 -4.15 -6.09 -0.12
CA SER A 19 -2.85 -6.65 0.25
C SER A 19 -2.21 -7.28 -0.98
N GLY A 20 -0.88 -7.45 -0.97
CA GLY A 20 -0.18 -8.18 -2.03
C GLY A 20 -0.17 -7.50 -3.39
N ALA A 21 -0.33 -6.17 -3.45
CA ALA A 21 -0.18 -5.44 -4.71
C ALA A 21 1.25 -5.59 -5.25
N GLU A 22 1.39 -6.01 -6.50
CA GLU A 22 2.70 -6.14 -7.17
C GLU A 22 3.43 -4.80 -7.27
N LYS A 23 2.67 -3.71 -7.38
CA LYS A 23 3.18 -2.34 -7.44
C LYS A 23 2.45 -1.43 -6.47
N TRP A 24 3.23 -0.74 -5.66
CA TRP A 24 2.80 0.27 -4.71
C TRP A 24 3.08 1.67 -5.25
N ARG A 25 2.18 2.60 -4.94
CA ARG A 25 2.30 4.02 -5.25
C ARG A 25 2.34 4.82 -3.96
N LYS A 26 3.06 5.92 -4.00
CA LYS A 26 3.10 6.90 -2.89
C LYS A 26 1.88 7.81 -3.01
N GLY A 27 1.09 7.88 -1.94
CA GLY A 27 -0.05 8.79 -1.81
C GLY A 27 0.33 10.09 -1.12
N TRP A 28 -0.60 10.64 -0.34
CA TRP A 28 -0.39 11.84 0.47
C TRP A 28 0.50 11.58 1.69
N MET A 29 1.02 12.66 2.26
CA MET A 29 1.78 12.63 3.51
C MET A 29 0.83 12.69 4.71
N LEU A 30 1.06 11.83 5.70
CA LEU A 30 0.38 11.85 6.99
C LEU A 30 0.88 13.03 7.82
N ARG A 31 0.13 13.36 8.87
CA ARG A 31 0.56 14.37 9.87
C ARG A 31 1.85 13.96 10.59
N SER A 32 2.18 12.66 10.62
CA SER A 32 3.46 12.15 11.14
C SER A 32 4.65 12.43 10.21
N GLY A 33 4.41 12.88 8.97
CA GLY A 33 5.44 13.05 7.95
C GLY A 33 5.65 11.81 7.08
N GLU A 34 5.00 10.69 7.39
CA GLU A 34 5.09 9.46 6.61
C GLU A 34 4.24 9.54 5.33
N ILE A 35 4.73 8.98 4.23
CA ILE A 35 3.97 8.94 2.97
C ILE A 35 3.17 7.65 2.93
N VAL A 36 1.86 7.74 2.72
CA VAL A 36 1.00 6.55 2.63
C VAL A 36 1.30 5.74 1.39
N GLU A 37 1.23 4.42 1.49
CA GLU A 37 1.31 3.53 0.34
C GLU A 37 -0.09 3.13 -0.13
N LEU A 38 -0.34 3.29 -1.42
CA LEU A 38 -1.57 2.91 -2.10
C LEU A 38 -1.27 1.82 -3.12
N CYS A 39 -2.20 0.91 -3.35
CA CYS A 39 -2.07 -0.04 -4.45
C CYS A 39 -2.13 0.71 -5.80
N TYR A 40 -1.66 0.07 -6.87
CA TYR A 40 -1.67 0.66 -8.22
C TYR A 40 -3.04 1.23 -8.67
N ARG A 41 -4.15 0.67 -8.18
CA ARG A 41 -5.52 1.12 -8.51
C ARG A 41 -5.94 2.39 -7.77
N CYS A 42 -5.39 2.66 -6.59
CA CYS A 42 -5.82 3.76 -5.72
C CYS A 42 -4.90 4.98 -5.75
N GLY A 43 -3.62 4.79 -6.09
CA GLY A 43 -2.68 5.90 -6.25
C GLY A 43 -2.62 6.42 -7.68
#